data_AF-A0A9W2YG91-F1
#
_entry.id   AF-A0A9W2YG91-F1
#
_cell.length_a   1.000
_cell.length_b   1.000
_cell.length_c   1.000
_cell.angle_alpha   90.00
_cell.angle_beta   90.00
_cell.angle_gamma   90.00
#
_symmetry.space_group_name_H-M   'P 1'
#
loop_
_entity.id
_entity.type
_entity.pdbx_description
1 polymer ?
#
loop_
_entity_poly.entity_id
_entity_poly.type
_entity_poly.pdbx_seq_one_letter_code
_entity_poly.pdbx_strand_id
1 'polypeptide(L)'
;MAVLSLQCQLLYQLFEEKIELQASESRRSITEICQAMLCADVLRGLCIPQIALIGTSCGDGKVCINGQCVSDPYAPQIDENCAFGDRPSYSCSLFINDFMGNSYSTLGYRACCDTCNNASRPVKGCEYGDRIIDCTKDHCLNSQVDCCGTCNYGTPFTPTYSTRRSSPKRLATTVNPLVLFTSIKDCEQGDQDLRPELCTNFSVCLIQPTQCCHYCSSYYTSATTSTTTTRPLIPSTSPKTKCEPGDLDLRPEQCLSPSVCKTQPLQCCNYCSFYFKTESITTPTIPFITPISPKRKIFRIYL
;
A
#
# COMPACT_ATOMS: atom_id res chain seq x y z
N MET A 1 -0.80 -0.96 8.92
CA MET A 1 0.28 -1.49 8.08
C MET A 1 -0.13 -1.86 6.66
N ALA A 2 -1.36 -2.32 6.42
CA ALA A 2 -1.88 -2.57 5.07
C ALA A 2 -1.72 -1.41 4.07
N VAL A 3 -1.60 -0.16 4.52
CA VAL A 3 -1.56 1.04 3.66
C VAL A 3 -0.33 1.09 2.75
N LEU A 4 0.88 0.83 3.28
CA LEU A 4 2.13 0.89 2.50
C LEU A 4 2.17 -0.21 1.43
N SER A 5 1.90 -1.46 1.84
CA SER A 5 1.86 -2.60 0.92
C SER A 5 0.79 -2.41 -0.16
N LEU A 6 -0.40 -1.91 0.23
CA LEU A 6 -1.48 -1.63 -0.70
C LEU A 6 -1.10 -0.50 -1.67
N GLN A 7 -0.34 0.51 -1.24
CA GLN A 7 0.13 1.57 -2.13
C GLN A 7 1.03 1.02 -3.24
N CYS A 8 2.00 0.15 -2.89
CA CYS A 8 2.80 -0.52 -3.92
C CYS A 8 1.93 -1.41 -4.80
N GLN A 9 0.98 -2.18 -4.25
CA GLN A 9 0.10 -3.00 -5.07
C GLN A 9 -0.71 -2.15 -6.06
N LEU A 10 -1.36 -1.07 -5.61
CA LEU A 10 -2.18 -0.17 -6.43
C LEU A 10 -1.39 0.49 -7.57
N LEU A 11 -0.16 0.93 -7.32
CA LEU A 11 0.68 1.56 -8.35
C LEU A 11 1.02 0.59 -9.48
N TYR A 12 1.03 -0.71 -9.22
CA TYR A 12 1.45 -1.73 -10.16
C TYR A 12 0.35 -2.72 -10.52
N GLN A 13 -0.92 -2.43 -10.20
CA GLN A 13 -2.09 -3.25 -10.57
C GLN A 13 -2.23 -3.49 -12.09
N LEU A 14 -1.40 -2.87 -12.93
CA LEU A 14 -1.33 -3.12 -14.36
C LEU A 14 -0.39 -4.27 -14.76
N PHE A 15 0.38 -4.82 -13.82
CA PHE A 15 1.25 -5.96 -14.06
C PHE A 15 0.78 -7.11 -13.16
N GLU A 16 0.52 -8.31 -13.71
CA GLU A 16 0.19 -9.53 -12.94
C GLU A 16 1.35 -10.03 -12.05
N GLU A 17 2.32 -9.16 -11.74
CA GLU A 17 3.58 -9.50 -11.09
C GLU A 17 3.48 -9.27 -9.57
N LYS A 18 4.06 -10.19 -8.78
CA LYS A 18 4.15 -10.08 -7.31
C LYS A 18 5.09 -8.93 -6.94
N ILE A 19 4.51 -7.82 -6.51
CA ILE A 19 5.27 -6.71 -5.94
C ILE A 19 5.13 -6.71 -4.43
N GLU A 20 6.29 -6.72 -3.77
CA GLU A 20 6.40 -6.71 -2.31
C GLU A 20 7.00 -5.39 -1.85
N LEU A 21 6.66 -4.96 -0.65
CA LEU A 21 7.27 -3.77 -0.07
C LEU A 21 8.59 -4.19 0.60
N GLN A 22 9.73 -3.74 0.05
CA GLN A 22 11.04 -4.07 0.61
C GLN A 22 11.61 -2.83 1.27
N ALA A 23 11.28 -2.67 2.54
CA ALA A 23 11.78 -1.55 3.31
C ALA A 23 12.96 -1.90 4.23
N SER A 24 13.16 -3.18 4.53
CA SER A 24 14.08 -3.63 5.58
C SER A 24 15.58 -3.55 5.22
N GLU A 25 15.93 -3.26 3.96
CA GLU A 25 17.34 -3.20 3.52
C GLU A 25 17.86 -1.80 3.26
N SER A 26 16.98 -0.79 3.17
CA SER A 26 17.47 0.57 3.02
C SER A 26 17.92 1.05 4.40
N ARG A 27 19.21 1.41 4.56
CA ARG A 27 19.75 2.10 5.76
C ARG A 27 19.13 3.50 5.97
N ARG A 28 18.05 3.82 5.28
CA ARG A 28 17.41 5.13 5.32
C ARG A 28 16.60 5.26 6.59
N SER A 29 16.53 6.49 7.08
CA SER A 29 15.63 6.82 8.19
C SER A 29 14.18 6.54 7.77
N ILE A 30 13.37 6.05 8.69
CA ILE A 30 11.91 5.89 8.52
C ILE A 30 11.24 7.20 8.04
N THR A 31 11.80 8.35 8.39
CA THR A 31 11.32 9.67 7.95
C THR A 31 11.47 9.91 6.46
N GLU A 32 12.37 9.20 5.77
CA GLU A 32 12.61 9.34 4.32
C GLU A 32 11.59 8.58 3.46
N ILE A 33 10.78 7.71 4.06
CA ILE A 33 9.71 6.95 3.37
C ILE A 33 8.77 7.90 2.63
N CYS A 34 8.51 9.08 3.21
CA CYS A 34 7.61 10.05 2.62
C CYS A 34 8.09 10.59 1.26
N GLN A 35 9.40 10.58 1.02
CA GLN A 35 10.01 11.06 -0.21
C GLN A 35 10.30 9.91 -1.19
N ALA A 36 10.73 8.76 -0.66
CA ALA A 36 11.17 7.64 -1.47
C ALA A 36 10.91 6.30 -0.75
N MET A 37 9.67 5.83 -0.82
CA MET A 37 9.29 4.46 -0.53
C MET A 37 9.81 3.54 -1.64
N LEU A 38 10.31 2.35 -1.32
CA LEU A 38 10.77 1.37 -2.31
C LEU A 38 9.75 0.24 -2.47
N CYS A 39 9.23 0.07 -3.68
CA CYS A 39 8.44 -1.10 -4.07
C CYS A 39 9.37 -2.11 -4.75
N ALA A 40 9.47 -3.32 -4.23
CA ALA A 40 10.29 -4.37 -4.81
C ALA A 40 9.50 -5.21 -5.80
N ASP A 41 10.00 -5.24 -7.02
CA ASP A 41 9.66 -6.23 -8.03
C ASP A 41 10.53 -7.47 -7.77
N VAL A 42 9.91 -8.48 -7.16
CA VAL A 42 10.58 -9.72 -6.74
C VAL A 42 11.07 -10.53 -7.94
N LEU A 43 10.39 -10.43 -9.09
CA LEU A 43 10.75 -11.17 -10.30
C LEU A 43 11.99 -10.59 -10.96
N ARG A 44 12.09 -9.25 -11.00
CA ARG A 44 13.23 -8.55 -11.60
C ARG A 44 14.36 -8.29 -10.61
N GLY A 45 14.12 -8.46 -9.31
CA GLY A 45 15.06 -8.10 -8.27
C GLY A 45 15.34 -6.59 -8.23
N LEU A 46 14.35 -5.77 -8.63
CA LEU A 46 14.48 -4.33 -8.73
C LEU A 46 13.61 -3.64 -7.68
N CYS A 47 14.18 -2.66 -6.98
CA CYS A 47 13.45 -1.75 -6.11
C CYS A 47 13.17 -0.45 -6.86
N ILE A 48 11.89 -0.09 -7.00
CA ILE A 48 11.47 1.12 -7.70
C ILE A 48 11.03 2.16 -6.66
N PRO A 49 11.63 3.37 -6.66
CA PRO A 49 11.25 4.42 -5.73
C PRO A 49 9.89 5.02 -6.10
N GLN A 50 9.07 5.24 -5.08
CA GLN A 50 7.74 5.83 -5.15
C GLN A 50 7.59 6.86 -4.03
N ILE A 51 6.82 7.91 -4.28
CA ILE A 51 6.48 8.88 -3.24
C ILE A 51 5.37 8.27 -2.39
N ALA A 52 5.51 8.27 -1.06
CA ALA A 52 4.44 7.78 -0.19
C ALA A 52 3.19 8.67 -0.31
N LEU A 53 2.02 8.05 -0.31
CA LEU A 53 0.76 8.79 -0.27
C LEU A 53 0.63 9.60 1.02
N ILE A 54 -0.16 10.66 0.95
CA ILE A 54 -0.47 11.46 2.13
C ILE A 54 -1.25 10.60 3.14
N GLY A 55 -0.88 10.71 4.42
CA GLY A 55 -1.44 9.90 5.51
C GLY A 55 -0.69 8.58 5.77
N THR A 56 0.26 8.21 4.91
CA THR A 56 1.12 7.05 5.15
C THR A 56 1.94 7.22 6.42
N SER A 57 1.94 6.22 7.31
CA SER A 57 2.69 6.27 8.56
C SER A 57 4.20 6.24 8.30
N CYS A 58 4.95 7.11 8.98
CA CYS A 58 6.40 7.27 8.78
C CYS A 58 7.18 7.35 10.11
N GLY A 59 6.54 7.00 11.22
CA GLY A 59 7.11 7.00 12.56
C GLY A 59 6.02 6.98 13.63
N ASP A 60 6.42 6.83 14.88
CA ASP A 60 5.46 6.83 16.00
C ASP A 60 4.73 8.18 16.08
N GLY A 61 3.41 8.16 15.87
CA GLY A 61 2.60 9.38 15.85
C GLY A 61 2.94 10.33 14.70
N LYS A 62 3.47 9.81 13.58
CA LYS A 62 3.82 10.61 12.40
C LYS A 62 3.23 10.03 11.12
N VAL A 63 2.85 10.92 10.19
CA VAL A 63 2.39 10.57 8.84
C VAL A 63 3.06 11.44 7.78
N CYS A 64 3.06 10.94 6.55
CA CYS A 64 3.53 11.67 5.39
C CYS A 64 2.51 12.72 4.98
N ILE A 65 2.93 13.99 4.91
CA ILE A 65 2.15 15.09 4.34
C ILE A 65 3.08 15.87 3.42
N ASN A 66 2.72 16.00 2.13
CA ASN A 66 3.52 16.68 1.11
C ASN A 66 4.99 16.20 1.05
N GLY A 67 5.21 14.88 1.18
CA GLY A 67 6.54 14.29 1.16
C GLY A 67 7.37 14.48 2.44
N GLN A 68 6.80 15.07 3.50
CA GLN A 68 7.46 15.24 4.79
C GLN A 68 6.84 14.34 5.85
N CYS A 69 7.68 13.76 6.71
CA CYS A 69 7.21 12.98 7.87
C CYS A 69 6.93 13.92 9.04
N VAL A 70 5.64 14.21 9.27
CA VAL A 70 5.21 15.20 10.28
C VAL A 70 4.44 14.53 11.40
N SER A 71 4.59 15.06 12.62
CA SER A 71 3.80 14.63 13.77
C SER A 71 2.35 15.02 13.59
N ASP A 72 1.46 14.06 13.84
CA ASP A 72 0.03 14.26 13.67
C ASP A 72 -0.74 13.63 14.83
N PRO A 73 -1.68 14.35 15.46
CA PRO A 73 -2.44 13.84 16.60
C PRO A 73 -3.33 12.63 16.27
N TYR A 74 -3.61 12.39 14.98
CA TYR A 74 -4.39 11.27 14.47
C TYR A 74 -3.52 10.18 13.83
N ALA A 75 -2.20 10.39 13.73
CA ALA A 75 -1.30 9.35 13.25
C ALA A 75 -1.36 8.12 14.17
N PRO A 76 -1.30 6.90 13.59
CA PRO A 76 -1.19 5.71 14.39
C PRO A 76 0.14 5.71 15.15
N GLN A 77 0.11 5.15 16.35
CA GLN A 77 1.33 4.80 17.07
C GLN A 77 1.86 3.50 16.50
N ILE A 78 3.10 3.52 16.03
CA ILE A 78 3.77 2.37 15.44
C ILE A 78 5.12 2.20 16.13
N ASP A 79 5.52 0.95 16.35
CA ASP A 79 6.91 0.68 16.69
C ASP A 79 7.77 1.01 15.46
N GLU A 80 8.73 1.93 15.60
CA GLU A 80 9.61 2.33 14.51
C GLU A 80 10.46 1.15 13.99
N ASN A 81 10.70 0.13 14.83
CA ASN A 81 11.37 -1.10 14.41
C ASN A 81 10.45 -2.05 13.62
N CYS A 82 9.15 -1.77 13.60
CA CYS A 82 8.11 -2.56 12.95
C CYS A 82 7.20 -1.70 12.04
N ALA A 83 7.74 -0.65 11.43
CA ALA A 83 6.92 0.24 10.62
C ALA A 83 6.30 -0.42 9.38
N PHE A 84 6.90 -1.51 8.92
CA PHE A 84 6.55 -2.22 7.68
C PHE A 84 5.88 -3.57 7.92
N GLY A 85 5.95 -4.08 9.15
CA GLY A 85 5.27 -5.30 9.56
C GLY A 85 6.01 -6.56 9.19
N ASP A 86 5.24 -7.63 9.07
CA ASP A 86 5.76 -8.94 8.69
C ASP A 86 6.21 -8.96 7.23
N ARG A 87 7.35 -9.61 6.99
CA ARG A 87 7.88 -9.82 5.65
C ARG A 87 7.00 -10.83 4.90
N PRO A 88 6.41 -10.47 3.76
CA PRO A 88 5.44 -11.34 3.05
C PRO A 88 6.04 -12.66 2.56
N SER A 89 7.34 -12.67 2.21
CA SER A 89 8.05 -13.87 1.78
C SER A 89 8.39 -14.85 2.92
N TYR A 90 8.07 -14.51 4.17
CA TYR A 90 8.45 -15.28 5.36
C TYR A 90 7.19 -15.75 6.10
N SER A 91 7.11 -17.05 6.41
CA SER A 91 5.97 -17.58 7.15
C SER A 91 6.13 -17.29 8.64
N CYS A 92 5.83 -16.05 9.03
CA CYS A 92 5.99 -15.58 10.40
C CYS A 92 5.16 -16.37 11.41
N SER A 93 3.96 -16.82 11.03
CA SER A 93 3.14 -17.67 11.88
C SER A 93 3.82 -19.01 12.19
N LEU A 94 4.35 -19.71 11.18
CA LEU A 94 5.07 -20.98 11.41
C LEU A 94 6.34 -20.76 12.22
N PHE A 95 7.13 -19.76 11.87
CA PHE A 95 8.40 -19.46 12.53
C PHE A 95 8.25 -19.11 14.02
N ILE A 96 7.22 -18.34 14.37
CA ILE A 96 6.93 -17.98 15.77
C ILE A 96 6.22 -19.12 16.51
N ASN A 97 5.40 -19.92 15.83
CA ASN A 97 4.76 -21.10 16.44
C ASN A 97 5.77 -22.21 16.77
N ASP A 98 6.82 -22.38 15.96
CA ASP A 98 7.91 -23.31 16.25
C ASP A 98 8.63 -22.93 17.55
N PHE A 99 8.90 -21.63 17.74
CA PHE A 99 9.49 -21.12 18.98
C PHE A 99 9.27 -19.61 19.14
N MET A 100 8.46 -19.20 20.13
CA MET A 100 8.19 -17.76 20.37
C MET A 100 9.44 -16.97 20.74
N GLY A 101 10.46 -17.60 21.33
CA GLY A 101 11.72 -16.91 21.66
C GLY A 101 12.48 -16.39 20.43
N ASN A 102 12.11 -16.83 19.21
CA ASN A 102 12.61 -16.25 17.97
C ASN A 102 12.33 -14.75 17.85
N SER A 103 11.30 -14.24 18.53
CA SER A 103 10.98 -12.81 18.61
C SER A 103 12.04 -11.98 19.36
N TYR A 104 12.91 -12.60 20.18
CA TYR A 104 14.05 -11.89 20.79
C TYR A 104 15.24 -11.73 19.84
N SER A 105 15.31 -12.53 18.77
CA SER A 105 16.36 -12.39 17.75
C SER A 105 16.12 -11.14 16.91
N THR A 106 17.16 -10.33 16.69
CA THR A 106 17.05 -9.14 15.82
C THR A 106 16.57 -9.49 14.42
N LEU A 107 16.97 -10.66 13.88
CA LEU A 107 16.54 -11.11 12.55
C LEU A 107 15.10 -11.62 12.58
N GLY A 108 14.75 -12.42 13.58
CA GLY A 108 13.39 -12.97 13.74
C GLY A 108 12.36 -11.85 13.94
N TYR A 109 12.67 -10.92 14.85
CA TYR A 109 11.84 -9.75 15.08
C TYR A 109 11.71 -8.90 13.82
N ARG A 110 12.81 -8.50 13.16
CA ARG A 110 12.73 -7.67 11.94
C ARG A 110 11.95 -8.31 10.81
N ALA A 111 11.98 -9.64 10.69
CA ALA A 111 11.22 -10.35 9.66
C ALA A 111 9.74 -10.48 10.03
N CYS A 112 9.42 -10.57 11.33
CA CYS A 112 8.10 -10.97 11.82
C CYS A 112 7.55 -10.10 12.93
N CYS A 113 7.86 -8.81 12.90
CA CYS A 113 7.64 -7.93 14.04
C CYS A 113 6.15 -7.76 14.37
N ASP A 114 5.25 -7.81 13.37
CA ASP A 114 3.80 -7.71 13.60
C ASP A 114 3.28 -8.96 14.30
N THR A 115 3.67 -10.13 13.80
CA THR A 115 3.36 -11.41 14.46
C THR A 115 3.94 -11.45 15.87
N CYS A 116 5.19 -11.01 16.07
CA CYS A 116 5.83 -10.93 17.38
C CYS A 116 5.03 -10.02 18.32
N ASN A 117 4.72 -8.80 17.89
CA ASN A 117 3.99 -7.81 18.69
C ASN A 117 2.59 -8.31 19.08
N ASN A 118 1.90 -9.03 18.19
CA ASN A 118 0.62 -9.64 18.49
C ASN A 118 0.71 -10.80 19.49
N ALA A 119 1.84 -11.52 19.52
CA ALA A 119 2.11 -12.59 20.48
C ALA A 119 2.66 -12.07 21.82
N SER A 120 3.05 -10.80 21.90
CA SER A 120 3.70 -10.21 23.07
C SER A 120 2.81 -10.21 24.31
N ARG A 121 3.45 -10.36 25.48
CA ARG A 121 2.84 -10.31 26.81
C ARG A 121 3.36 -9.10 27.58
N PRO A 122 2.57 -8.55 28.51
CA PRO A 122 2.95 -7.39 29.31
C PRO A 122 3.90 -7.76 30.46
N VAL A 123 4.99 -8.50 30.18
CA VAL A 123 6.02 -8.87 31.17
C VAL A 123 7.39 -8.42 30.66
N LYS A 124 8.01 -7.48 31.38
CA LYS A 124 9.21 -6.79 30.90
C LYS A 124 10.39 -7.76 30.91
N GLY A 125 11.06 -7.88 29.77
CA GLY A 125 12.14 -8.85 29.54
C GLY A 125 11.67 -10.29 29.32
N CYS A 126 10.35 -10.54 29.35
CA CYS A 126 9.71 -11.82 29.08
C CYS A 126 8.52 -11.68 28.12
N GLU A 127 8.60 -10.72 27.20
CA GLU A 127 7.51 -10.33 26.32
C GLU A 127 7.04 -11.50 25.45
N TYR A 128 7.93 -12.42 25.09
CA TYR A 128 7.64 -13.55 24.21
C TYR A 128 7.80 -14.91 24.92
N GLY A 129 7.84 -14.91 26.26
CA GLY A 129 8.12 -16.11 27.05
C GLY A 129 9.60 -16.47 27.04
N ASP A 130 9.88 -17.78 27.04
CA ASP A 130 11.25 -18.32 27.11
C ASP A 130 12.10 -17.91 25.89
N ARG A 131 13.37 -17.58 26.15
CA ARG A 131 14.38 -17.16 25.16
C ARG A 131 15.15 -18.33 24.58
N ILE A 132 15.18 -19.47 25.28
CA ILE A 132 15.78 -20.73 24.82
C ILE A 132 14.74 -21.84 24.80
N ILE A 133 14.98 -22.85 23.97
CA ILE A 133 14.17 -24.07 23.91
C ILE A 133 14.42 -24.96 25.14
N ASP A 134 13.47 -25.84 25.43
CA ASP A 134 13.59 -26.88 26.47
C ASP A 134 13.81 -26.34 27.90
N CYS A 135 13.21 -25.19 28.22
CA CYS A 135 13.18 -24.70 29.58
C CYS A 135 12.42 -25.65 30.52
N THR A 136 13.05 -25.99 31.64
CA THR A 136 12.45 -26.77 32.72
C THR A 136 12.52 -25.99 34.03
N LYS A 137 11.81 -26.46 35.08
CA LYS A 137 11.82 -25.79 36.39
C LYS A 137 13.19 -25.72 37.04
N ASP A 138 14.09 -26.65 36.73
CA ASP A 138 15.44 -26.68 37.28
C ASP A 138 16.30 -25.52 36.75
N HIS A 139 15.98 -25.01 35.56
CA HIS A 139 16.65 -23.84 34.99
C HIS A 139 16.32 -22.53 35.72
N CYS A 140 15.29 -22.49 36.58
CA CYS A 140 14.91 -21.27 37.28
C CYS A 140 15.95 -20.78 38.30
N LEU A 141 16.88 -21.63 38.72
CA LEU A 141 17.95 -21.22 39.64
C LEU A 141 19.09 -20.46 38.95
N ASN A 142 19.41 -20.81 37.71
CA ASN A 142 20.60 -20.33 37.01
C ASN A 142 20.30 -19.54 35.72
N SER A 143 19.11 -19.74 35.13
CA SER A 143 18.72 -19.21 33.82
C SER A 143 17.33 -18.58 33.84
N GLN A 144 16.93 -17.98 34.96
CA GLN A 144 15.59 -17.39 35.13
C GLN A 144 15.23 -16.34 34.05
N VAL A 145 16.22 -15.63 33.50
CA VAL A 145 16.01 -14.63 32.45
C VAL A 145 15.71 -15.29 31.10
N ASP A 146 16.41 -16.37 30.78
CA ASP A 146 16.24 -17.10 29.53
C ASP A 146 15.04 -18.05 29.57
N CYS A 147 14.68 -18.57 30.76
CA CYS A 147 13.53 -19.42 30.99
C CYS A 147 12.39 -18.68 31.70
N CYS A 148 12.20 -17.40 31.39
CA CYS A 148 11.30 -16.54 32.14
C CYS A 148 9.82 -16.94 32.03
N GLY A 149 9.39 -17.51 30.90
CA GLY A 149 8.03 -18.00 30.71
C GLY A 149 7.76 -19.24 31.56
N THR A 150 8.70 -20.19 31.55
CA THR A 150 8.64 -21.41 32.38
C THR A 150 8.71 -21.08 33.87
N CYS A 151 9.57 -20.13 34.25
CA CYS A 151 9.77 -19.73 35.64
C CYS A 151 8.74 -18.72 36.15
N ASN A 152 7.84 -18.22 35.29
CA ASN A 152 6.99 -17.05 35.56
C ASN A 152 7.79 -15.86 36.11
N TYR A 153 9.02 -15.70 35.62
CA TYR A 153 9.93 -14.64 36.03
C TYR A 153 9.66 -13.37 35.21
N GLY A 154 9.72 -12.23 35.88
CA GLY A 154 9.54 -10.92 35.29
C GLY A 154 8.55 -10.07 36.06
N THR A 155 8.60 -8.77 35.81
CA THR A 155 7.65 -7.83 36.39
C THR A 155 6.54 -7.61 35.37
N PRO A 156 5.27 -7.93 35.71
CA PRO A 156 4.14 -7.43 34.95
C PRO A 156 4.31 -5.92 34.86
N PHE A 157 4.43 -5.41 33.65
CA PHE A 157 4.32 -3.99 33.44
C PHE A 157 2.93 -3.78 32.91
N THR A 158 2.20 -2.82 33.47
CA THR A 158 1.18 -2.20 32.66
C THR A 158 1.95 -1.64 31.48
N PRO A 159 1.71 -2.07 30.23
CA PRO A 159 2.27 -1.35 29.12
C PRO A 159 1.84 0.09 29.35
N THR A 160 2.80 0.92 29.74
CA THR A 160 2.86 2.29 29.31
C THR A 160 2.95 2.12 27.79
N TYR A 161 1.82 1.81 27.16
CA TYR A 161 1.47 2.50 25.95
C TYR A 161 1.57 3.96 26.37
N SER A 162 2.80 4.46 26.26
CA SER A 162 3.26 5.83 26.46
C SER A 162 2.14 6.66 25.92
N THR A 163 1.26 7.15 26.81
CA THR A 163 -0.03 7.71 26.45
C THR A 163 -0.36 7.31 25.03
N ARG A 164 -0.78 6.06 24.77
CA ARG A 164 -1.57 5.80 23.55
C ARG A 164 -2.54 6.92 23.65
N ARG A 165 -2.32 8.00 22.87
CA ARG A 165 -3.17 9.15 22.94
C ARG A 165 -4.41 8.45 22.49
N SER A 166 -5.29 8.16 23.43
CA SER A 166 -6.65 7.84 23.10
C SER A 166 -6.98 9.16 22.46
N SER A 167 -6.78 9.24 21.13
CA SER A 167 -7.24 10.33 20.31
C SER A 167 -8.65 10.49 20.82
N PRO A 168 -8.93 11.61 21.54
CA PRO A 168 -9.88 11.67 22.64
C PRO A 168 -11.03 10.77 22.29
N LYS A 169 -11.15 9.63 22.99
CA LYS A 169 -12.07 8.54 22.64
C LYS A 169 -13.36 9.27 22.32
N ARG A 170 -13.65 9.40 21.02
CA ARG A 170 -14.84 10.14 20.58
C ARG A 170 -15.92 9.49 21.42
N LEU A 171 -16.73 10.26 22.13
CA LEU A 171 -17.94 9.69 22.72
C LEU A 171 -18.66 9.08 21.53
N ALA A 172 -18.41 7.80 21.31
CA ALA A 172 -19.03 7.00 20.31
C ALA A 172 -20.40 6.80 20.93
N THR A 173 -21.32 7.69 20.55
CA THR A 173 -22.73 7.37 20.58
C THR A 173 -22.84 5.96 20.03
N THR A 174 -23.31 5.05 20.88
CA THR A 174 -23.32 3.61 20.72
C THR A 174 -23.69 3.18 19.31
N VAL A 175 -22.71 2.86 18.47
CA VAL A 175 -22.89 2.10 17.23
C VAL A 175 -21.74 1.10 17.12
N ASN A 176 -22.10 -0.16 16.93
CA ASN A 176 -21.27 -1.36 17.03
C ASN A 176 -19.91 -1.30 16.30
N PRO A 177 -18.80 -1.76 16.91
CA PRO A 177 -17.45 -1.66 16.35
C PRO A 177 -17.04 -2.87 15.48
N LEU A 178 -17.98 -3.52 14.80
CA LEU A 178 -17.73 -4.61 13.85
C LEU A 178 -18.38 -4.28 12.51
N VAL A 179 -17.91 -3.21 11.89
CA VAL A 179 -18.20 -2.93 10.48
C VAL A 179 -16.85 -2.72 9.81
N LEU A 180 -16.42 -3.77 9.09
CA LEU A 180 -15.59 -3.64 7.89
C LEU A 180 -15.99 -2.35 7.16
N PHE A 181 -15.04 -1.59 6.60
CA PHE A 181 -15.28 -0.35 5.84
C PHE A 181 -16.10 -0.57 4.54
N THR A 182 -17.26 -1.22 4.62
CA THR A 182 -18.21 -1.49 3.53
C THR A 182 -19.45 -0.59 3.62
N SER A 183 -19.56 0.25 4.65
CA SER A 183 -20.52 1.34 4.69
C SER A 183 -19.77 2.66 4.72
N ILE A 184 -19.35 3.10 3.55
CA ILE A 184 -19.04 4.50 3.30
C ILE A 184 -20.33 5.24 3.67
N LYS A 185 -20.37 5.89 4.83
CA LYS A 185 -21.37 6.92 5.06
C LYS A 185 -21.05 7.99 4.02
N ASP A 186 -21.89 8.11 3.02
CA ASP A 186 -21.80 9.17 2.03
C ASP A 186 -21.77 10.50 2.80
N CYS A 187 -20.80 11.34 2.48
CA CYS A 187 -20.69 12.67 3.06
C CYS A 187 -22.01 13.41 2.84
N GLU A 188 -22.65 13.88 3.91
CA GLU A 188 -23.86 14.65 3.78
C GLU A 188 -23.51 16.10 3.42
N GLN A 189 -24.39 16.75 2.67
CA GLN A 189 -24.20 18.13 2.25
C GLN A 189 -24.16 19.04 3.50
N GLY A 190 -22.99 19.60 3.80
CA GLY A 190 -22.75 20.42 4.99
C GLY A 190 -21.74 19.81 5.98
N ASP A 191 -21.30 18.57 5.77
CA ASP A 191 -20.22 17.97 6.56
C ASP A 191 -18.91 18.74 6.35
N GLN A 192 -18.26 19.14 7.45
CA GLN A 192 -16.97 19.84 7.40
C GLN A 192 -15.84 18.88 7.01
N ASP A 193 -14.86 19.41 6.27
CA ASP A 193 -13.60 18.71 6.02
C ASP A 193 -12.89 18.49 7.36
N LEU A 194 -12.65 17.22 7.70
CA LEU A 194 -11.90 16.87 8.90
C LEU A 194 -10.44 17.30 8.78
N ARG A 195 -9.91 17.36 7.55
CA ARG A 195 -8.55 17.76 7.23
C ARG A 195 -8.46 18.64 5.97
N PRO A 196 -8.89 19.91 6.04
CA PRO A 196 -8.91 20.81 4.89
C PRO A 196 -7.56 20.92 4.16
N GLU A 197 -6.45 20.78 4.88
CA GLU A 197 -5.09 20.80 4.34
C GLU A 197 -4.77 19.64 3.38
N LEU A 198 -5.49 18.52 3.50
CA LEU A 198 -5.37 17.37 2.60
C LEU A 198 -6.23 17.54 1.35
N CYS A 199 -7.25 18.39 1.41
CA CYS A 199 -8.30 18.54 0.41
C CYS A 199 -7.89 19.49 -0.73
N THR A 200 -6.73 19.24 -1.34
CA THR A 200 -6.20 20.07 -2.44
C THR A 200 -6.13 19.31 -3.76
N ASN A 201 -6.27 17.99 -3.74
CA ASN A 201 -6.21 17.13 -4.92
C ASN A 201 -7.47 16.27 -5.03
N PHE A 202 -8.03 16.17 -6.24
CA PHE A 202 -9.19 15.34 -6.53
C PHE A 202 -9.00 13.85 -6.17
N SER A 203 -7.77 13.34 -6.25
CA SER A 203 -7.47 11.94 -5.88
C SER A 203 -7.84 11.62 -4.43
N VAL A 204 -7.85 12.61 -3.54
CA VAL A 204 -8.27 12.42 -2.13
C VAL A 204 -9.74 12.02 -2.04
N CYS A 205 -10.59 12.47 -2.96
CA CYS A 205 -11.99 12.07 -3.01
C CYS A 205 -12.20 10.61 -3.41
N LEU A 206 -11.24 10.03 -4.13
CA LEU A 206 -11.29 8.62 -4.53
C LEU A 206 -10.76 7.70 -3.42
N ILE A 207 -9.77 8.15 -2.65
CA ILE A 207 -9.06 7.31 -1.69
C ILE A 207 -9.63 7.49 -0.27
N GLN A 208 -10.00 8.71 0.12
CA GLN A 208 -10.43 9.07 1.47
C GLN A 208 -11.53 10.15 1.47
N PRO A 209 -12.69 9.90 0.82
CA PRO A 209 -13.76 10.91 0.68
C PRO A 209 -14.24 11.47 2.02
N THR A 210 -14.22 10.66 3.07
CA THR A 210 -14.69 11.05 4.42
C THR A 210 -13.78 12.03 5.14
N GLN A 211 -12.52 12.21 4.71
CA GLN A 211 -11.64 13.23 5.29
C GLN A 211 -11.85 14.62 4.69
N CYS A 212 -12.43 14.66 3.49
CA CYS A 212 -12.59 15.85 2.65
C CYS A 212 -14.05 15.98 2.16
N CYS A 213 -15.02 15.77 3.05
CA CYS A 213 -16.43 15.72 2.69
C CYS A 213 -16.94 17.00 2.00
N HIS A 214 -16.59 18.18 2.52
CA HIS A 214 -17.00 19.44 1.93
C HIS A 214 -16.33 19.65 0.56
N TYR A 215 -15.02 19.44 0.49
CA TYR A 215 -14.26 19.55 -0.76
C TYR A 215 -14.78 18.59 -1.85
N CYS A 216 -14.95 17.31 -1.51
CA CYS A 216 -15.39 16.29 -2.45
C CYS A 216 -16.85 16.49 -2.88
N SER A 217 -17.75 16.83 -1.94
CA SER A 217 -19.15 17.12 -2.29
C SER A 217 -19.26 18.32 -3.23
N SER A 218 -18.49 19.40 -3.00
CA SER A 218 -18.46 20.58 -3.88
C SER A 218 -17.98 20.26 -5.29
N TYR A 219 -17.00 19.36 -5.42
CA TYR A 219 -16.49 18.90 -6.72
C TYR A 219 -17.51 18.03 -7.45
N TYR A 220 -18.11 17.04 -6.78
CA TYR A 220 -19.09 16.15 -7.41
C TYR A 220 -20.38 16.89 -7.79
N THR A 221 -20.86 17.83 -6.97
CA THR A 221 -21.99 18.70 -7.34
C THR A 221 -21.65 19.61 -8.50
N SER A 222 -20.43 20.15 -8.60
CA SER A 222 -20.02 20.95 -9.77
C SER A 222 -19.98 20.14 -11.07
N ALA A 223 -19.52 18.89 -11.00
CA ALA A 223 -19.52 17.96 -12.13
C ALA A 223 -20.95 17.52 -12.54
N THR A 224 -21.83 17.29 -11.56
CA THR A 224 -23.21 16.81 -11.78
C THR A 224 -24.16 17.93 -12.20
N THR A 225 -23.90 19.18 -11.77
CA THR A 225 -24.71 20.34 -12.16
C THR A 225 -24.36 20.84 -13.57
N SER A 226 -23.20 20.48 -14.12
CA SER A 226 -22.82 20.78 -15.51
C SER A 226 -23.58 19.94 -16.55
N THR A 227 -24.35 18.92 -16.14
CA THR A 227 -25.14 18.07 -17.05
C THR A 227 -26.63 18.36 -17.09
N THR A 228 -27.14 19.40 -16.40
CA THR A 228 -28.57 19.78 -16.50
C THR A 228 -28.75 21.28 -16.72
N THR A 229 -28.96 21.64 -17.99
CA THR A 229 -29.63 22.88 -18.47
C THR A 229 -28.91 24.19 -18.10
N THR A 230 -28.13 24.80 -19.00
CA THR A 230 -28.65 25.62 -20.10
C THR A 230 -27.53 25.83 -21.11
N ARG A 231 -27.74 25.34 -22.33
CA ARG A 231 -26.87 25.53 -23.50
C ARG A 231 -26.55 27.02 -23.69
N PRO A 232 -25.32 27.49 -23.46
CA PRO A 232 -24.85 28.66 -24.17
C PRO A 232 -24.75 28.24 -25.63
N LEU A 233 -25.35 29.03 -26.53
CA LEU A 233 -25.14 28.93 -27.96
C LEU A 233 -23.67 29.24 -28.26
N ILE A 234 -22.80 28.26 -28.07
CA ILE A 234 -21.53 28.20 -28.77
C ILE A 234 -21.89 27.85 -30.21
N PRO A 235 -21.42 28.61 -31.22
CA PRO A 235 -21.67 28.29 -32.61
C PRO A 235 -21.23 26.86 -32.87
N SER A 236 -22.14 26.06 -33.39
CA SER A 236 -21.88 24.70 -33.85
C SER A 236 -20.85 24.74 -34.97
N THR A 237 -19.57 24.81 -34.61
CA THR A 237 -18.49 24.39 -35.49
C THR A 237 -18.56 22.86 -35.58
N SER A 238 -18.59 22.38 -36.81
CA SER A 238 -18.75 21.01 -37.27
C SER A 238 -18.26 19.91 -36.32
N PRO A 239 -18.93 18.73 -36.28
CA PRO A 239 -18.54 17.61 -35.43
C PRO A 239 -17.06 17.25 -35.68
N LYS A 240 -16.22 17.42 -34.65
CA LYS A 240 -14.83 16.94 -34.68
C LYS A 240 -14.87 15.43 -34.86
N THR A 241 -14.37 14.96 -35.99
CA THR A 241 -14.31 13.53 -36.34
C THR A 241 -13.02 12.86 -35.86
N LYS A 242 -12.06 13.62 -35.32
CA LYS A 242 -10.76 13.12 -34.86
C LYS A 242 -10.30 13.88 -33.62
N CYS A 243 -9.61 13.16 -32.73
CA CYS A 243 -8.85 13.74 -31.62
C CYS A 243 -7.53 14.30 -32.14
N GLU A 244 -7.18 15.53 -31.76
CA GLU A 244 -5.83 16.03 -31.94
C GLU A 244 -5.02 15.88 -30.64
N PRO A 245 -3.70 15.62 -30.72
CA PRO A 245 -2.85 15.58 -29.54
C PRO A 245 -2.95 16.89 -28.74
N GLY A 246 -3.37 16.78 -27.48
CA GLY A 246 -3.64 17.94 -26.60
C GLY A 246 -5.13 18.25 -26.40
N ASP A 247 -6.05 17.59 -27.12
CA ASP A 247 -7.47 17.62 -26.81
C ASP A 247 -7.74 16.95 -25.44
N LEU A 248 -8.55 17.61 -24.59
CA LEU A 248 -8.92 17.11 -23.26
C LEU A 248 -9.86 15.91 -23.33
N ASP A 249 -9.74 15.01 -22.34
CA ASP A 249 -10.67 13.89 -22.18
C ASP A 249 -12.04 14.41 -21.71
N LEU A 250 -13.11 14.02 -22.40
CA LEU A 250 -14.47 14.40 -22.05
C LEU A 250 -15.00 13.60 -20.85
N ARG A 251 -14.47 12.38 -20.63
CA ARG A 251 -14.81 11.50 -19.50
C ARG A 251 -13.59 10.74 -18.96
N PRO A 252 -12.63 11.43 -18.30
CA PRO A 252 -11.38 10.83 -17.83
C PRO A 252 -11.59 9.56 -16.98
N GLU A 253 -12.65 9.52 -16.18
CA GLU A 253 -13.03 8.39 -15.33
C GLU A 253 -13.39 7.11 -16.10
N GLN A 254 -13.77 7.24 -17.37
CA GLN A 254 -14.04 6.11 -18.25
C GLN A 254 -12.78 5.67 -19.03
N CYS A 255 -11.71 6.46 -19.00
CA CYS A 255 -10.47 6.24 -19.75
C CYS A 255 -9.45 5.40 -18.98
N LEU A 256 -9.89 4.33 -18.30
CA LEU A 256 -9.02 3.48 -17.48
C LEU A 256 -8.52 2.23 -18.21
N SER A 257 -9.10 1.90 -19.37
CA SER A 257 -8.78 0.70 -20.14
C SER A 257 -8.42 1.04 -21.60
N PRO A 258 -7.40 0.38 -22.18
CA PRO A 258 -7.04 0.53 -23.59
C PRO A 258 -8.17 0.22 -24.58
N SER A 259 -9.14 -0.61 -24.19
CA SER A 259 -10.29 -0.96 -25.04
C SER A 259 -11.19 0.25 -25.36
N VAL A 260 -11.17 1.27 -24.52
CA VAL A 260 -11.94 2.51 -24.70
C VAL A 260 -11.44 3.29 -25.91
N CYS A 261 -10.14 3.21 -26.21
CA CYS A 261 -9.55 3.84 -27.38
C CYS A 261 -9.97 3.22 -28.71
N LYS A 262 -10.48 1.98 -28.69
CA LYS A 262 -11.03 1.32 -29.88
C LYS A 262 -12.53 1.60 -30.06
N THR A 263 -13.25 1.75 -28.96
CA THR A 263 -14.72 1.84 -28.97
C THR A 263 -15.23 3.27 -28.91
N GLN A 264 -14.54 4.16 -28.19
CA GLN A 264 -14.96 5.54 -27.92
C GLN A 264 -13.77 6.51 -27.86
N PRO A 265 -12.91 6.58 -28.90
CA PRO A 265 -11.69 7.39 -28.86
C PRO A 265 -11.93 8.88 -28.60
N LEU A 266 -13.06 9.42 -29.05
CA LEU A 266 -13.41 10.84 -28.87
C LEU A 266 -13.78 11.21 -27.42
N GLN A 267 -14.08 10.23 -26.56
CA GLN A 267 -14.33 10.47 -25.13
C GLN A 267 -13.03 10.59 -24.33
N CYS A 268 -11.93 10.06 -24.87
CA CYS A 268 -10.65 9.83 -24.19
C CYS A 268 -9.45 10.25 -25.06
N CYS A 269 -9.55 11.43 -25.70
CA CYS A 269 -8.56 11.89 -26.68
C CYS A 269 -7.12 11.96 -26.14
N ASN A 270 -6.91 12.49 -24.93
CA ASN A 270 -5.59 12.61 -24.33
C ASN A 270 -5.02 11.22 -23.99
N TYR A 271 -5.79 10.43 -23.23
CA TYR A 271 -5.43 9.06 -22.87
C TYR A 271 -5.08 8.19 -24.08
N CYS A 272 -5.92 8.21 -25.12
CA CYS A 272 -5.71 7.42 -26.32
C CYS A 272 -4.56 7.93 -27.18
N SER A 273 -4.31 9.25 -27.22
CA SER A 273 -3.15 9.79 -27.92
C SER A 273 -1.82 9.36 -27.29
N PHE A 274 -1.80 9.18 -25.96
CA PHE A 274 -0.63 8.66 -25.25
C PHE A 274 -0.44 7.16 -25.52
N TYR A 275 -1.53 6.38 -25.42
CA TYR A 275 -1.49 4.93 -25.61
C TYR A 275 -1.06 4.52 -27.02
N PHE A 276 -1.55 5.18 -28.06
CA PHE A 276 -1.17 4.86 -29.45
C PHE A 276 0.21 5.37 -29.85
N LYS A 277 0.78 6.36 -29.15
CA LYS A 277 2.17 6.79 -29.39
C LYS A 277 3.18 5.74 -28.95
N THR A 278 2.86 4.94 -27.94
CA THR A 278 3.73 3.85 -27.47
C THR A 278 3.66 2.61 -28.37
N GLU A 279 2.55 2.41 -29.09
CA GLU A 279 2.46 1.42 -30.17
C GLU A 279 3.00 1.99 -31.49
N SER A 280 4.26 2.43 -31.51
CA SER A 280 4.94 2.65 -32.79
C SER A 280 5.02 1.32 -33.54
N ILE A 281 4.21 1.22 -34.59
CA ILE A 281 4.19 0.24 -35.67
C ILE A 281 5.55 -0.50 -35.81
N THR A 282 5.69 -1.64 -35.13
CA THR A 282 6.46 -2.75 -35.68
C THR A 282 5.52 -3.45 -36.66
N THR A 283 5.65 -3.10 -37.94
CA THR A 283 5.11 -3.90 -39.03
C THR A 283 5.48 -5.36 -38.77
N PRO A 284 4.53 -6.29 -38.70
CA PRO A 284 4.87 -7.70 -38.55
C PRO A 284 5.63 -8.13 -39.81
N THR A 285 6.96 -8.24 -39.68
CA THR A 285 7.80 -8.90 -40.68
C THR A 285 7.38 -10.35 -40.70
N ILE A 286 6.59 -10.73 -41.71
CA ILE A 286 6.30 -12.13 -42.03
C ILE A 286 7.65 -12.81 -42.26
N PRO A 287 8.04 -13.82 -41.47
CA PRO A 287 9.26 -14.55 -41.74
C PRO A 287 9.09 -15.31 -43.06
N PHE A 288 9.91 -14.97 -44.04
CA PHE A 288 10.10 -15.79 -45.24
C PHE A 288 10.62 -17.16 -44.80
N ILE A 289 9.78 -18.18 -44.86
CA ILE A 289 10.19 -19.57 -44.65
C ILE A 289 10.96 -19.99 -45.89
N THR A 290 12.29 -19.96 -45.81
CA THR A 290 13.15 -20.61 -46.80
C THR A 290 13.06 -22.13 -46.58
N PRO A 291 12.74 -22.94 -47.61
CA PRO A 291 12.72 -24.39 -47.46
C PRO A 291 14.14 -24.92 -47.22
N ILE A 292 14.41 -25.39 -46.01
CA ILE A 292 15.66 -26.07 -45.66
C ILE A 292 15.55 -27.53 -46.11
N SER A 293 16.37 -27.88 -47.09
CA SER A 293 16.60 -29.26 -47.56
C SER A 293 17.01 -30.19 -46.41
N PRO A 294 16.49 -31.42 -46.34
CA PRO A 294 16.77 -32.35 -45.24
C PRO A 294 18.22 -32.87 -45.29
N LYS A 295 19.05 -32.42 -44.34
CA LYS A 295 20.37 -33.03 -44.08
C LYS A 295 20.20 -34.31 -43.28
N ARG A 296 20.56 -35.44 -43.91
CA ARG A 296 20.77 -36.77 -43.31
C ARG A 296 21.64 -36.66 -42.04
N LYS A 297 21.13 -37.12 -40.90
CA LYS A 297 21.94 -37.42 -39.71
C LYS A 297 22.51 -38.84 -39.83
N ILE A 298 23.83 -38.94 -39.89
CA ILE A 298 24.58 -40.17 -39.70
C ILE A 298 24.73 -40.37 -38.19
N PHE A 299 24.20 -41.48 -37.68
CA PHE A 299 24.47 -41.94 -36.32
C PHE A 299 25.84 -42.62 -36.29
N ARG A 300 26.77 -42.11 -35.47
CA ARG A 300 27.96 -42.84 -35.04
C ARG A 300 27.68 -43.39 -33.63
N ILE A 301 27.57 -44.70 -33.55
CA ILE A 301 27.61 -45.47 -32.30
C ILE A 301 29.09 -45.60 -31.94
N TYR A 302 29.48 -45.20 -30.74
CA TYR A 302 30.75 -45.60 -30.14
C TYR A 302 30.48 -46.77 -29.20
N LEU A 303 31.26 -47.84 -29.41
CA LEU A 303 31.38 -49.04 -28.58
C LEU A 303 32.06 -48.71 -27.25
#